data_AF-A0A956G2J6-F1
#
_entry.id   AF-A0A956G2J6-F1
#
_cell.length_a   1.000
_cell.length_b   1.000
_cell.length_c   1.000
_cell.angle_alpha   90.00
_cell.angle_beta   90.00
_cell.angle_gamma   90.00
#
_symmetry.space_group_name_H-M   'P 1'
#
loop_
_entity.id
_entity.type
_entity.pdbx_description
1 polymer ?
#
loop_
_entity_poly.entity_id
_entity_poly.type
_entity_poly.pdbx_seq_one_letter_code
_entity_poly.pdbx_strand_id
1 'polypeptide(L)'
;MLAFGLCAGCNAQNKDNLLESLQAYNDALRWRRHESASKYLRGRARAHFVNAADRRGDVRVTHYQIRHVKFVGSKRAVVLVRFNWYSELRGRMHHTTMTQHWDSKGDWHITDQRWVRGPTLPLLAAAPAPKRRLGAIPTAKK
;
A
#
# COMPACT_ATOMS: atom_id res chain seq x y z
N MET A 1 0.95 -8.14 48.57
CA MET A 1 0.38 -7.57 47.32
C MET A 1 1.51 -7.35 46.33
N LEU A 2 1.67 -8.24 45.35
CA LEU A 2 2.65 -8.10 44.26
C LEU A 2 1.86 -7.79 42.98
N ALA A 3 1.80 -6.52 42.61
CA ALA A 3 1.24 -6.07 41.34
C ALA A 3 2.38 -6.05 40.30
N PHE A 4 2.52 -7.13 39.54
CA PHE A 4 3.42 -7.19 38.40
C PHE A 4 2.81 -6.42 37.22
N GLY A 5 3.50 -5.37 36.78
CA GLY A 5 3.12 -4.53 35.65
C GLY A 5 3.21 -5.27 34.32
N LEU A 6 2.06 -5.68 33.78
CA LEU A 6 1.90 -6.23 32.43
C LEU A 6 1.35 -5.14 31.49
N CYS A 7 2.20 -4.23 31.01
CA CYS A 7 1.84 -3.30 29.92
C CYS A 7 2.90 -3.20 28.81
N ALA A 8 4.03 -3.90 28.92
CA ALA A 8 5.09 -3.86 27.90
C ALA A 8 4.83 -4.80 26.69
N GLY A 9 4.08 -5.90 26.87
CA GLY A 9 3.94 -6.94 25.84
C GLY A 9 3.09 -6.56 24.62
N CYS A 10 2.01 -5.79 24.81
CA CYS A 10 1.08 -5.48 23.70
C CYS A 10 1.70 -4.60 22.60
N ASN A 11 2.65 -3.74 22.96
CA ASN A 11 3.29 -2.84 22.00
C ASN A 11 4.36 -3.53 21.15
N ALA A 12 5.07 -4.51 21.71
CA ALA A 12 6.05 -5.29 20.95
C ALA A 12 5.34 -6.15 19.90
N GLN A 13 4.32 -6.92 20.33
CA GLN A 13 3.54 -7.78 19.44
C GLN A 13 2.95 -7.03 18.24
N ASN A 14 2.38 -5.83 18.46
CA ASN A 14 1.77 -5.11 17.36
C ASN A 14 2.79 -4.60 16.33
N LYS A 15 4.03 -4.32 16.74
CA LYS A 15 5.11 -3.95 15.81
C LYS A 15 5.55 -5.15 14.98
N ASP A 16 5.66 -6.33 15.61
CA ASP A 16 6.03 -7.57 14.91
C ASP A 16 4.96 -7.94 13.88
N ASN A 17 3.68 -7.84 14.25
CA ASN A 17 2.55 -8.03 13.35
C ASN A 17 2.59 -7.09 12.12
N LEU A 18 3.12 -5.86 12.26
CA LEU A 18 3.30 -4.96 11.11
C LEU A 18 4.38 -5.49 10.17
N LEU A 19 5.52 -5.93 10.69
CA LEU A 19 6.63 -6.43 9.88
C LEU A 19 6.22 -7.67 9.10
N GLU A 20 5.48 -8.58 9.73
CA GLU A 20 4.89 -9.74 9.06
C GLU A 20 3.90 -9.32 7.96
N SER A 21 2.99 -8.38 8.26
CA SER A 21 2.04 -7.86 7.29
C SER A 21 2.72 -7.19 6.09
N LEU A 22 3.80 -6.46 6.34
CA LEU A 22 4.63 -5.84 5.32
C LEU A 22 5.26 -6.89 4.41
N GLN A 23 5.90 -7.91 4.97
CA GLN A 23 6.52 -8.98 4.20
C GLN A 23 5.47 -9.72 3.38
N ALA A 24 4.38 -10.15 4.01
CA ALA A 24 3.32 -10.90 3.36
C ALA A 24 2.65 -10.12 2.21
N TYR A 25 2.37 -8.83 2.39
CA TYR A 25 1.85 -7.98 1.30
C TYR A 25 2.83 -7.88 0.13
N ASN A 26 4.09 -7.54 0.42
CA ASN A 26 5.08 -7.30 -0.64
C ASN A 26 5.51 -8.60 -1.35
N ASP A 27 5.57 -9.72 -0.64
CA ASP A 27 5.76 -11.05 -1.22
C ASP A 27 4.58 -11.44 -2.10
N ALA A 28 3.34 -11.19 -1.66
CA ALA A 28 2.17 -11.45 -2.47
C ALA A 28 2.19 -10.65 -3.78
N LEU A 29 2.65 -9.39 -3.75
CA LEU A 29 2.88 -8.61 -4.98
C LEU A 29 3.95 -9.23 -5.87
N ARG A 30 5.10 -9.61 -5.30
CA ARG A 30 6.20 -10.23 -6.04
C ARG A 30 5.77 -11.52 -6.74
N TRP A 31 4.99 -12.35 -6.06
CA TRP A 31 4.54 -13.65 -6.56
C TRP A 31 3.22 -13.58 -7.34
N ARG A 32 2.72 -12.38 -7.67
CA ARG A 32 1.44 -12.15 -8.38
C ARG A 32 0.24 -12.81 -7.69
N ARG A 33 0.31 -12.99 -6.37
CA ARG A 33 -0.80 -13.46 -5.52
C ARG A 33 -1.70 -12.28 -5.18
N HIS A 34 -2.30 -11.67 -6.20
CA HIS A 34 -3.03 -10.41 -6.07
C HIS A 34 -4.19 -10.51 -5.08
N GLU A 35 -4.92 -11.63 -5.04
CA GLU A 35 -5.96 -11.84 -4.03
C GLU A 35 -5.41 -11.77 -2.61
N SER A 36 -4.27 -12.41 -2.34
CA SER A 36 -3.59 -12.35 -1.04
C SER A 36 -3.13 -10.93 -0.70
N ALA A 37 -2.52 -10.22 -1.66
CA ALA A 37 -2.12 -8.82 -1.48
C ALA A 37 -3.32 -7.91 -1.20
N SER A 38 -4.48 -8.18 -1.82
CA SER A 38 -5.70 -7.38 -1.68
C SER A 38 -6.25 -7.37 -0.25
N LYS A 39 -5.92 -8.39 0.57
CA LYS A 39 -6.35 -8.49 1.97
C LYS A 39 -5.81 -7.35 2.85
N TYR A 40 -4.65 -6.80 2.49
CA TYR A 40 -4.03 -5.68 3.20
C TYR A 40 -4.53 -4.31 2.73
N LEU A 41 -5.42 -4.27 1.73
CA LEU A 41 -6.00 -3.04 1.19
C LEU A 41 -7.45 -2.90 1.68
N ARG A 42 -7.91 -1.65 1.86
CA ARG A 42 -9.29 -1.36 2.28
C ARG A 42 -10.10 -0.60 1.23
N GLY A 43 -11.41 -0.83 1.25
CA GLY A 43 -12.40 -0.09 0.49
C GLY A 43 -12.05 0.07 -0.99
N ARG A 44 -12.05 1.33 -1.46
CA ARG A 44 -11.81 1.67 -2.88
C ARG A 44 -10.42 1.28 -3.37
N ALA A 45 -9.40 1.30 -2.51
CA ALA A 45 -8.05 0.91 -2.89
C ALA A 45 -7.97 -0.58 -3.26
N ARG A 46 -8.66 -1.44 -2.49
CA ARG A 46 -8.76 -2.89 -2.78
C ARG A 46 -9.43 -3.15 -4.13
N ALA A 47 -10.59 -2.54 -4.37
CA ALA A 47 -11.32 -2.70 -5.63
C ALA A 47 -10.51 -2.21 -6.84
N HIS A 48 -9.83 -1.07 -6.70
CA HIS A 48 -8.95 -0.56 -7.77
C HIS A 48 -7.79 -1.51 -8.04
N PHE A 49 -7.14 -2.01 -7.00
CA PHE A 49 -6.01 -2.93 -7.12
C PHE A 49 -6.37 -4.22 -7.84
N VAL A 50 -7.48 -4.87 -7.48
CA VAL A 50 -7.95 -6.09 -8.16
C VAL A 50 -8.24 -5.81 -9.64
N ASN A 51 -8.97 -4.73 -9.94
CA ASN A 51 -9.25 -4.34 -11.32
C ASN A 51 -7.99 -3.95 -12.12
N ALA A 52 -6.94 -3.45 -11.44
CA ALA A 52 -5.66 -3.13 -12.08
C ALA A 52 -4.85 -4.39 -12.34
N ALA A 53 -4.85 -5.34 -11.39
CA ALA A 53 -4.20 -6.64 -11.51
C ALA A 53 -4.69 -7.41 -12.73
N ASP A 54 -6.01 -7.47 -12.94
CA ASP A 54 -6.60 -8.18 -14.08
C ASP A 54 -6.20 -7.56 -15.43
N ARG A 55 -6.02 -6.23 -15.46
CA ARG A 55 -5.69 -5.48 -16.68
C ARG A 55 -4.20 -5.35 -16.96
N ARG A 56 -3.34 -5.59 -15.96
CA ARG A 56 -1.89 -5.34 -16.01
C ARG A 56 -1.10 -6.61 -15.67
N GLY A 57 -1.54 -7.75 -16.21
CA GLY A 57 -0.86 -9.04 -16.04
C GLY A 57 0.57 -9.10 -16.57
N ASP A 58 0.97 -8.13 -17.40
CA ASP A 58 2.32 -7.99 -17.97
C ASP A 58 3.35 -7.41 -17.00
N VAL A 59 2.92 -6.82 -15.88
CA VAL A 59 3.82 -6.21 -14.89
C VAL A 59 4.25 -7.25 -13.87
N ARG A 60 5.57 -7.45 -13.72
CA ARG A 60 6.14 -8.33 -12.70
C ARG A 60 7.04 -7.57 -11.74
N VAL A 61 6.73 -7.65 -10.46
CA VAL A 61 7.61 -7.21 -9.38
C VAL A 61 8.66 -8.31 -9.14
N THR A 62 9.93 -7.99 -9.30
CA THR A 62 11.04 -8.95 -9.14
C THR A 62 11.64 -8.93 -7.75
N HIS A 63 11.65 -7.75 -7.13
CA HIS A 63 12.23 -7.53 -5.81
C HIS A 63 11.58 -6.32 -5.13
N TYR A 64 11.60 -6.30 -3.80
CA TYR A 64 11.27 -5.14 -3.01
C TYR A 64 12.25 -4.98 -1.86
N GLN A 65 12.38 -3.75 -1.38
CA GLN A 65 13.19 -3.39 -0.21
C GLN A 65 12.39 -2.47 0.68
N ILE A 66 12.20 -2.88 1.93
CA ILE A 66 11.69 -1.99 2.98
C ILE A 66 12.87 -1.11 3.40
N ARG A 67 12.81 0.18 3.05
CA ARG A 67 13.90 1.14 3.26
C ARG A 67 13.83 1.83 4.61
N HIS A 68 12.61 2.06 5.09
CA HIS A 68 12.38 2.73 6.36
C HIS A 68 11.00 2.36 6.90
N VAL A 69 10.90 2.15 8.22
CA VAL A 69 9.64 1.96 8.94
C VAL A 69 9.59 2.99 10.07
N LYS A 70 8.63 3.91 10.01
CA LYS A 70 8.40 4.91 11.05
C LYS A 70 7.05 4.66 11.70
N PHE A 71 7.06 4.25 12.97
CA PHE A 71 5.83 4.17 13.76
C PHE A 71 5.34 5.57 14.15
N VAL A 72 4.03 5.79 14.06
CA VAL A 72 3.34 7.00 14.50
C VAL A 72 2.36 6.58 15.60
N GLY A 73 2.89 6.43 16.82
CA GLY A 73 2.18 5.78 17.92
C GLY A 73 2.14 4.25 17.76
N SER A 74 1.19 3.60 18.44
CA SER A 74 1.10 2.13 18.45
C SER A 74 0.33 1.54 17.28
N LYS A 75 -0.59 2.29 16.67
CA LYS A 75 -1.54 1.78 15.66
C LYS A 75 -1.31 2.31 14.25
N ARG A 76 -0.31 3.15 14.02
CA ARG A 76 -0.01 3.71 12.70
C ARG A 76 1.46 3.60 12.37
N ALA A 77 1.76 3.45 11.09
CA ALA A 77 3.12 3.47 10.59
C ALA A 77 3.20 4.06 9.19
N VAL A 78 4.35 4.64 8.87
CA VAL A 78 4.70 5.14 7.55
C VAL A 78 5.93 4.36 7.08
N VAL A 79 5.80 3.71 5.94
CA VAL A 79 6.81 2.77 5.44
C VAL A 79 7.27 3.20 4.06
N LEU A 80 8.58 3.33 3.88
CA LEU A 80 9.20 3.61 2.59
C LEU A 80 9.60 2.29 1.94
N VAL A 81 9.02 1.97 0.79
CA VAL A 81 9.30 0.74 0.05
C VAL A 81 9.84 1.08 -1.33
N ARG A 82 10.91 0.39 -1.73
CA ARG A 82 11.43 0.39 -3.10
C ARG A 82 11.04 -0.91 -3.79
N PHE A 83 10.44 -0.82 -4.97
CA PHE A 83 10.14 -1.96 -5.84
C PHE A 83 11.05 -1.95 -7.05
N ASN A 84 11.50 -3.13 -7.46
CA ASN A 84 12.06 -3.39 -8.78
C ASN A 84 11.01 -4.20 -9.57
N TRP A 85 10.72 -3.77 -10.78
CA TRP A 85 9.69 -4.39 -11.61
C TRP A 85 10.02 -4.23 -13.09
N TYR A 86 9.43 -5.08 -13.93
CA TYR A 86 9.49 -4.91 -15.38
C TYR A 86 8.12 -5.17 -15.99
N SER A 87 7.90 -4.59 -17.17
CA SER A 87 6.77 -4.96 -18.04
C SER A 87 7.30 -5.98 -19.05
N GLU A 88 6.67 -7.14 -19.11
CA GLU A 88 6.99 -8.20 -20.09
C GLU A 88 6.88 -7.68 -21.54
N LEU A 89 5.94 -6.76 -21.79
CA LEU A 89 5.74 -6.15 -23.10
C LEU A 89 6.86 -5.19 -23.50
N ARG A 90 7.52 -4.54 -22.54
CA ARG A 90 8.54 -3.50 -22.79
C ARG A 90 9.97 -3.95 -22.48
N GLY A 91 10.15 -5.10 -21.82
CA GLY A 91 11.45 -5.70 -21.52
C GLY A 91 12.38 -4.86 -20.63
N ARG A 92 11.90 -3.77 -20.02
CA ARG A 92 12.75 -2.83 -19.27
C ARG A 92 12.54 -2.95 -17.76
N MET A 93 13.64 -3.03 -17.02
CA MET A 93 13.65 -2.95 -15.57
C MET A 93 13.41 -1.50 -15.12
N HIS A 94 12.50 -1.35 -14.18
CA HIS A 94 12.12 -0.12 -13.54
C HIS A 94 12.33 -0.24 -12.03
N HIS A 95 12.61 0.89 -11.39
CA HIS A 95 12.61 0.99 -9.95
C HIS A 95 11.67 2.09 -9.50
N THR A 96 10.97 1.82 -8.43
CA THR A 96 9.90 2.66 -7.91
C THR A 96 10.12 2.81 -6.43
N THR A 97 9.98 4.02 -5.90
CA THR A 97 9.94 4.24 -4.45
C THR A 97 8.60 4.86 -4.09
N MET A 98 7.97 4.29 -3.07
CA MET A 98 6.69 4.75 -2.56
C MET A 98 6.63 4.73 -1.04
N THR A 99 5.82 5.62 -0.50
CA THR A 99 5.45 5.65 0.91
C THR A 99 4.11 4.95 1.07
N GLN A 100 4.03 4.03 2.04
CA GLN A 100 2.81 3.33 2.43
C GLN A 100 2.42 3.77 3.83
N HIS A 101 1.18 4.20 4.01
CA HIS A 101 0.60 4.50 5.31
C HIS A 101 -0.20 3.30 5.79
N TRP A 102 0.14 2.82 6.98
CA TRP A 102 -0.44 1.65 7.60
C TRP A 102 -1.20 2.04 8.86
N ASP A 103 -2.37 1.43 9.06
CA ASP A 103 -3.22 1.60 10.24
C ASP A 103 -3.68 0.24 10.77
N SER A 104 -3.65 0.06 12.08
CA SER A 104 -4.11 -1.13 12.78
C SER A 104 -5.43 -0.86 13.50
N LYS A 105 -6.45 -1.66 13.15
CA LYS A 105 -7.74 -1.74 13.84
C LYS A 105 -8.04 -3.21 14.17
N GLY A 106 -7.07 -3.91 14.76
CA GLY A 106 -7.00 -5.36 14.79
C GLY A 106 -5.82 -5.78 13.94
N ASP A 107 -6.04 -5.90 12.62
CA ASP A 107 -4.95 -6.17 11.68
C ASP A 107 -4.45 -4.90 10.98
N TRP A 108 -3.19 -4.96 10.54
CA TRP A 108 -2.52 -3.91 9.80
C TRP A 108 -2.99 -3.86 8.35
N HIS A 109 -3.44 -2.69 7.93
CA HIS A 109 -3.87 -2.45 6.55
C HIS A 109 -3.26 -1.17 6.02
N ILE A 110 -3.01 -1.17 4.71
CA ILE A 110 -2.63 0.02 3.97
C ILE A 110 -3.85 0.92 3.81
N THR A 111 -3.69 2.17 4.23
CA THR A 111 -4.70 3.22 4.11
C THR A 111 -4.41 4.21 3.00
N ASP A 112 -3.13 4.43 2.68
CA ASP A 112 -2.70 5.32 1.60
C ASP A 112 -1.36 4.87 1.03
N GLN A 113 -1.14 5.10 -0.26
CA GLN A 113 0.12 4.83 -0.95
C GLN A 113 0.46 6.03 -1.83
N ARG A 114 1.67 6.56 -1.66
CA ARG A 114 2.14 7.75 -2.37
C ARG A 114 3.43 7.49 -3.12
N TRP A 115 3.45 7.96 -4.34
CA TRP A 115 4.65 7.98 -5.17
C TRP A 115 5.68 8.94 -4.60
N VAL A 116 6.93 8.49 -4.56
CA VAL A 116 8.08 9.30 -4.12
C VAL A 116 9.05 9.50 -5.28
N ARG A 117 9.43 8.43 -5.98
CA ARG A 117 10.43 8.47 -7.05
C ARG A 117 10.26 7.33 -8.06
N GLY A 118 10.67 7.58 -9.30
CA GLY A 118 10.69 6.59 -10.38
C GLY A 118 9.35 6.49 -11.12
N PRO A 119 9.28 5.70 -12.21
CA PRO A 119 8.06 5.51 -12.99
C PRO A 119 6.97 4.82 -12.17
N THR A 120 5.71 5.18 -12.44
CA THR A 120 4.55 4.62 -11.78
C THR A 120 4.41 3.12 -12.06
N LEU A 121 4.43 2.29 -11.01
CA LEU A 121 4.11 0.87 -10.99
C LEU A 121 2.61 0.75 -11.28
N PRO A 122 2.23 0.24 -12.47
CA PRO A 122 0.84 0.32 -12.93
C PRO A 122 -0.18 -0.33 -11.99
N LEU A 123 0.24 -1.40 -11.30
CA LEU A 123 -0.59 -2.12 -10.33
C LEU A 123 -0.97 -1.29 -9.11
N LEU A 124 -0.09 -0.38 -8.69
CA LEU A 124 -0.24 0.47 -7.49
C LEU A 124 -0.48 1.94 -7.84
N ALA A 125 -0.78 2.23 -9.11
CA ALA A 125 -1.18 3.57 -9.50
C ALA A 125 -2.49 3.93 -8.78
N ALA A 126 -2.59 5.16 -8.26
CA ALA A 126 -3.81 5.62 -7.63
C ALA A 126 -4.98 5.49 -8.61
N ALA A 127 -6.15 5.12 -8.10
CA ALA A 127 -7.37 5.20 -8.89
C ALA A 127 -7.51 6.61 -9.44
N PRO A 128 -7.82 6.81 -10.74
CA PRO A 128 -8.10 8.14 -11.24
C PRO A 128 -9.20 8.73 -10.36
N ALA A 129 -8.95 9.95 -9.86
CA ALA A 129 -9.95 10.68 -9.08
C ALA A 129 -11.25 10.67 -9.89
N PRO A 130 -12.42 10.45 -9.26
CA PRO A 130 -13.67 10.60 -9.99
C PRO A 130 -13.65 12.02 -10.57
N LYS A 131 -13.85 12.15 -11.89
CA LYS A 131 -13.97 13.46 -12.53
C LYS A 131 -15.00 14.22 -11.72
N ARG A 132 -14.58 15.22 -10.93
CA ARG A 132 -15.50 16.13 -10.26
C ARG A 132 -16.29 16.71 -11.42
N ARG A 133 -17.56 16.32 -11.59
CA ARG A 133 -18.44 17.04 -12.51
C ARG A 133 -18.34 18.47 -12.02
N LEU A 134 -17.70 19.36 -12.79
CA LEU A 134 -17.77 20.78 -12.53
C LEU A 134 -19.27 21.06 -12.50
N GLY A 135 -19.79 21.35 -11.32
CA GLY A 135 -21.15 21.84 -11.17
C GLY A 135 -21.30 23.02 -12.11
N ALA A 136 -22.40 23.01 -12.87
CA ALA A 136 -22.81 24.09 -13.73
C ALA A 136 -22.57 25.44 -13.04
N ILE A 137 -21.92 26.36 -13.76
CA ILE A 137 -21.85 27.76 -13.36
C ILE A 137 -23.30 28.21 -13.19
N PRO A 138 -23.74 28.69 -12.01
CA PRO A 138 -25.04 29.31 -11.90
C PRO A 138 -25.00 30.58 -12.75
N THR A 139 -25.69 30.56 -13.88
CA THR A 139 -25.97 31.75 -14.67
C THR A 139 -26.79 32.69 -13.80
N ALA A 140 -26.14 33.71 -13.25
CA ALA A 140 -26.83 34.86 -12.68
C ALA A 140 -27.62 35.53 -13.81
N LYS A 141 -28.95 35.47 -13.74
CA LYS A 141 -29.83 36.33 -14.53
C LYS A 141 -30.00 37.65 -13.77
N LYS A 142 -29.85 38.74 -14.53
CA LYS A 142 -30.14 40.12 -14.17
C LYS A 142 -31.60 40.31 -13.76
#